data_AF-A0A8J7QLA2-F1
#
_entry.id   AF-A0A8J7QLA2-F1
#
_cell.length_a   1.000
_cell.length_b   1.000
_cell.length_c   1.000
_cell.angle_alpha   90.00
_cell.angle_beta   90.00
_cell.angle_gamma   90.00
#
_symmetry.space_group_name_H-M   'P 1'
#
loop_
_entity.id
_entity.type
_entity.pdbx_description
1 polymer ?
#
loop_
_entity_poly.entity_id
_entity_poly.type
_entity_poly.pdbx_seq_one_letter_code
_entity_poly.pdbx_strand_id
1 'polypeptide(L)'
;ANVLVVGGRGAVAIERKTVPDFVSSVRTNRLWEQLLRLMKSDKILGYEIARRILVIHGSFGEYLEGLHEPDLGKFWASVMGAMMETLYVYGTPLIVAESDLAFASFLRIMVQREERNANEKLPPSRWYRKNVPLELPVKDRKVYVLDSIPLVGESQARILLERFGTIEKIAKATKEELQRVPGIGAKKAELIYGIFH
;
A
#
# COMPACT_ATOMS: atom_id res chain seq x y z
N ALA A 1 -20.86 0.71 -14.29
CA ALA A 1 -20.92 1.65 -13.17
C ALA A 1 -22.34 2.15 -13.04
N ASN A 2 -22.88 2.07 -11.84
CA ASN A 2 -24.20 2.58 -11.50
C ASN A 2 -24.13 3.78 -10.57
N VAL A 3 -22.94 4.12 -10.05
CA VAL A 3 -22.69 5.38 -9.34
C VAL A 3 -21.41 6.00 -9.94
N LEU A 4 -21.46 7.31 -10.19
CA LEU A 4 -20.34 8.07 -10.72
C LEU A 4 -20.06 9.24 -9.77
N VAL A 5 -18.85 9.29 -9.23
CA VAL A 5 -18.39 10.41 -8.38
C VAL A 5 -17.44 11.26 -9.20
N VAL A 6 -17.81 12.50 -9.48
CA VAL A 6 -17.01 13.43 -10.29
C VAL A 6 -16.12 14.27 -9.39
N GLY A 7 -14.81 14.17 -9.59
CA GLY A 7 -13.81 15.04 -8.96
C GLY A 7 -13.10 15.92 -9.99
N GLY A 8 -12.28 16.86 -9.53
CA GLY A 8 -11.61 17.84 -10.40
C GLY A 8 -10.62 17.26 -11.42
N ARG A 9 -10.19 16.00 -11.28
CA ARG A 9 -9.21 15.34 -12.19
C ARG A 9 -9.78 14.12 -12.93
N GLY A 10 -11.07 13.86 -12.79
CA GLY A 10 -11.73 12.70 -13.38
C GLY A 10 -12.79 12.13 -12.45
N ALA A 11 -13.50 11.12 -12.94
CA ALA A 11 -14.55 10.46 -12.21
C ALA A 11 -14.11 9.12 -11.64
N VAL A 12 -14.66 8.78 -10.49
CA VAL A 12 -14.61 7.43 -9.91
C VAL A 12 -15.87 6.69 -10.31
N ALA A 13 -15.69 5.63 -11.10
CA ALA A 13 -16.75 4.75 -11.54
C ALA A 13 -16.97 3.65 -10.50
N ILE A 14 -18.14 3.64 -9.88
CA ILE A 14 -18.51 2.68 -8.85
C ILE A 14 -19.54 1.71 -9.44
N GLU A 15 -19.25 0.42 -9.34
CA GLU A 15 -20.23 -0.64 -9.54
C GLU A 15 -20.71 -1.10 -8.17
N ARG A 16 -21.89 -0.64 -7.74
CA ARG A 16 -22.52 -1.05 -6.48
C ARG A 16 -23.38 -2.29 -6.71
N LYS A 17 -23.22 -3.32 -5.90
CA LYS A 17 -24.13 -4.47 -5.87
C LYS A 17 -24.60 -4.72 -4.45
N THR A 18 -25.87 -5.07 -4.26
CA THR A 18 -26.29 -5.62 -2.98
C THR A 18 -25.73 -7.03 -2.80
N VAL A 19 -25.64 -7.54 -1.58
CA VAL A 19 -25.19 -8.94 -1.35
C VAL A 19 -26.00 -9.96 -2.19
N PRO A 20 -27.34 -9.94 -2.22
CA PRO A 20 -28.10 -10.86 -3.07
C PRO A 20 -27.82 -10.69 -4.57
N ASP A 21 -27.66 -9.45 -5.05
CA ASP A 21 -27.35 -9.17 -6.46
C ASP A 21 -25.93 -9.63 -6.82
N PHE A 22 -24.96 -9.49 -5.90
CA PHE A 22 -23.60 -10.00 -6.06
C PHE A 22 -23.63 -11.52 -6.20
N VAL A 23 -24.19 -12.24 -5.22
CA VAL A 23 -24.25 -13.71 -5.23
C VAL A 23 -24.95 -14.25 -6.49
N SER A 24 -26.08 -13.65 -6.88
CA SER A 24 -26.79 -14.05 -8.09
C SER A 24 -26.01 -13.71 -9.37
N SER A 25 -25.31 -12.58 -9.42
CA SER A 25 -24.50 -12.17 -10.58
C SER A 25 -23.25 -13.00 -10.80
N VAL A 26 -22.67 -13.55 -9.72
CA VAL A 26 -21.57 -14.52 -9.81
C VAL A 26 -22.06 -15.81 -10.47
N ARG A 27 -23.20 -16.34 -10.00
CA ARG A 27 -23.79 -17.58 -10.54
C ARG A 27 -24.19 -17.48 -12.01
N THR A 28 -24.59 -16.30 -12.46
CA THR A 28 -25.08 -16.05 -13.83
C THR A 28 -23.99 -15.49 -14.76
N ASN A 29 -22.74 -15.38 -14.32
CA ASN A 29 -21.63 -14.73 -15.01
C ASN A 29 -21.82 -13.23 -15.35
N ARG A 30 -22.97 -12.64 -14.99
CA ARG A 30 -23.28 -11.23 -15.22
C ARG A 30 -22.28 -10.28 -14.55
N LEU A 31 -21.72 -10.66 -13.39
CA LEU A 31 -20.70 -9.85 -12.71
C LEU A 31 -19.49 -9.60 -13.63
N TRP A 32 -19.05 -10.63 -14.32
CA TRP A 32 -17.85 -10.62 -15.16
C TRP A 32 -18.01 -9.72 -16.37
N GLU A 33 -19.17 -9.78 -17.02
CA GLU A 33 -19.52 -8.88 -18.13
C GLU A 33 -19.53 -7.41 -17.69
N GLN A 34 -20.09 -7.14 -16.49
CA GLN A 34 -20.15 -5.80 -15.92
C GLN A 34 -18.75 -5.27 -15.58
N LEU A 35 -17.88 -6.10 -14.98
CA LEU A 35 -16.50 -5.74 -14.69
C LEU A 35 -15.70 -5.51 -15.98
N LEU A 36 -15.84 -6.38 -16.98
CA LEU A 36 -15.18 -6.22 -18.27
C LEU A 36 -15.59 -4.91 -18.95
N ARG A 37 -16.88 -4.58 -18.94
CA ARG A 37 -17.39 -3.30 -19.46
C ARG A 37 -16.84 -2.12 -18.67
N LEU A 38 -16.80 -2.22 -17.34
CA LEU A 38 -16.26 -1.18 -16.47
C LEU A 38 -14.79 -0.90 -16.78
N MET A 39 -13.97 -1.94 -16.94
CA MET A 39 -12.55 -1.83 -17.30
C MET A 39 -12.35 -1.15 -18.65
N LYS A 40 -13.10 -1.57 -19.68
CA LYS A 40 -12.99 -1.04 -21.05
C LYS A 40 -13.54 0.38 -21.24
N SER A 41 -14.28 0.90 -20.25
CA SER A 41 -14.91 2.21 -20.35
C SER A 41 -13.97 3.29 -19.84
N ASP A 42 -13.30 4.01 -20.74
CA ASP A 42 -12.45 5.16 -20.38
C ASP A 42 -13.27 6.41 -20.05
N LYS A 43 -14.48 6.50 -20.63
CA LYS A 43 -15.44 7.59 -20.37
C LYS A 43 -16.79 7.05 -19.96
N ILE A 44 -17.40 7.69 -18.97
CA ILE A 44 -18.80 7.45 -18.58
C ILE A 44 -19.47 8.81 -18.42
N LEU A 45 -20.61 9.00 -19.10
CA LEU A 45 -21.36 10.27 -19.11
C LEU A 45 -20.49 11.49 -19.47
N GLY A 46 -19.50 11.31 -20.36
CA GLY A 46 -18.58 12.38 -20.79
C GLY A 46 -17.40 12.64 -19.85
N TYR A 47 -17.34 12.01 -18.68
CA TYR A 47 -16.24 12.16 -17.74
C TYR A 47 -15.18 11.07 -17.96
N GLU A 48 -13.91 11.47 -17.97
CA GLU A 48 -12.75 10.55 -17.94
C GLU A 48 -12.74 9.77 -16.63
N ILE A 49 -12.58 8.45 -16.70
CA ILE A 49 -12.57 7.57 -15.53
C ILE A 49 -11.15 7.45 -14.98
N ALA A 50 -10.91 8.13 -13.86
CA ALA A 50 -9.65 8.04 -13.14
C ALA A 50 -9.54 6.75 -12.33
N ARG A 51 -10.65 6.25 -11.78
CA ARG A 51 -10.66 5.09 -10.86
C ARG A 51 -11.93 4.27 -11.04
N ARG A 52 -11.82 2.96 -10.77
CA ARG A 52 -12.91 1.98 -10.85
C ARG A 52 -12.95 1.18 -9.55
N ILE A 53 -14.14 0.89 -9.02
CA ILE A 53 -14.29 0.12 -7.79
C ILE A 53 -15.62 -0.64 -7.77
N LEU A 54 -15.58 -1.89 -7.31
CA LEU A 54 -16.77 -2.67 -6.96
C LEU A 54 -17.08 -2.44 -5.48
N VAL A 55 -18.34 -2.13 -5.17
CA VAL A 55 -18.82 -2.00 -3.79
C VAL A 55 -19.95 -2.98 -3.57
N ILE A 56 -19.73 -3.94 -2.67
CA ILE A 56 -20.77 -4.87 -2.21
C ILE A 56 -21.44 -4.23 -1.00
N HIS A 57 -22.74 -4.04 -1.07
CA HIS A 57 -23.53 -3.34 -0.07
C HIS A 57 -24.48 -4.29 0.66
N GLY A 58 -24.45 -4.26 2.00
CA GLY A 58 -25.24 -5.11 2.88
C GLY A 58 -24.42 -6.20 3.56
N SER A 59 -25.06 -6.94 4.46
CA SER A 59 -24.43 -7.98 5.28
C SER A 59 -24.58 -9.36 4.66
N PHE A 60 -23.46 -10.08 4.51
CA PHE A 60 -23.49 -11.51 4.17
C PHE A 60 -24.10 -12.35 5.30
N GLY A 61 -23.95 -11.92 6.57
CA GLY A 61 -24.55 -12.59 7.72
C GLY A 61 -26.07 -12.56 7.65
N GLU A 62 -26.67 -11.37 7.51
CA GLU A 62 -28.12 -11.19 7.37
C GLU A 62 -28.67 -11.94 6.14
N TYR A 63 -27.92 -11.93 5.03
CA TYR A 63 -28.28 -12.70 3.85
C TYR A 63 -28.32 -14.21 4.12
N LEU A 64 -27.34 -14.75 4.85
CA LEU A 64 -27.25 -16.17 5.17
C LEU A 64 -28.33 -16.61 6.18
N GLU A 65 -28.68 -15.75 7.15
CA GLU A 65 -29.77 -16.00 8.10
C GLU A 65 -31.13 -16.19 7.39
N GLY A 66 -31.32 -15.53 6.24
CA GLY A 66 -32.52 -15.70 5.41
C GLY A 66 -32.55 -16.99 4.58
N LEU A 67 -31.49 -17.80 4.57
CA LEU A 67 -31.43 -19.05 3.81
C LEU A 67 -31.77 -20.26 4.69
N HIS A 68 -32.52 -21.20 4.13
CA HIS A 68 -32.79 -22.47 4.78
C HIS A 68 -31.58 -23.40 4.61
N GLU A 69 -30.94 -23.77 5.73
CA GLU A 69 -29.82 -24.73 5.81
C GLU A 69 -28.73 -24.55 4.73
N PRO A 70 -28.08 -23.38 4.64
CA PRO A 70 -27.09 -23.13 3.59
C PRO A 70 -25.82 -23.96 3.80
N ASP A 71 -25.28 -24.52 2.72
CA ASP A 71 -23.92 -25.07 2.70
C ASP A 71 -22.91 -23.92 2.73
N LEU A 72 -22.48 -23.56 3.95
CA LEU A 72 -21.58 -22.42 4.20
C LEU A 72 -20.23 -22.59 3.51
N GLY A 73 -19.72 -23.82 3.42
CA GLY A 73 -18.43 -24.11 2.78
C GLY A 73 -18.47 -23.77 1.28
N LYS A 74 -19.49 -24.27 0.57
CA LYS A 74 -19.67 -23.95 -0.85
C LYS A 74 -19.99 -22.48 -1.09
N PHE A 75 -20.79 -21.88 -0.21
CA PHE A 75 -21.13 -20.48 -0.30
C PHE A 75 -19.88 -19.59 -0.23
N TRP A 76 -19.06 -19.75 0.81
CA TRP A 76 -17.86 -18.95 0.99
C TRP A 76 -16.80 -19.25 -0.07
N ALA A 77 -16.67 -20.50 -0.53
CA ALA A 77 -15.79 -20.82 -1.66
C ALA A 77 -16.19 -20.03 -2.92
N SER A 78 -17.48 -19.94 -3.23
CA SER A 78 -17.99 -19.17 -4.37
C SER A 78 -17.79 -17.66 -4.20
N VAL A 79 -18.13 -17.10 -3.04
CA VAL A 79 -17.99 -15.67 -2.76
C VAL A 79 -16.52 -15.24 -2.78
N MET A 80 -15.65 -15.99 -2.09
CA MET A 80 -14.22 -15.65 -2.01
C MET A 80 -13.52 -15.85 -3.35
N GLY A 81 -13.85 -16.91 -4.09
CA GLY A 81 -13.35 -17.11 -5.46
C GLY A 81 -13.70 -15.92 -6.35
N ALA A 82 -14.94 -15.45 -6.29
CA ALA A 82 -15.36 -14.29 -7.08
C ALA A 82 -14.67 -12.98 -6.66
N MET A 83 -14.47 -12.76 -5.36
CA MET A 83 -13.72 -11.60 -4.85
C MET A 83 -12.26 -11.64 -5.30
N MET A 84 -11.62 -12.82 -5.24
CA MET A 84 -10.24 -13.01 -5.71
C MET A 84 -10.13 -12.75 -7.22
N GLU A 85 -11.05 -13.26 -8.02
CA GLU A 85 -11.06 -13.01 -9.46
C GLU A 85 -11.22 -11.50 -9.76
N THR A 86 -12.12 -10.83 -9.05
CA THR A 86 -12.30 -9.37 -9.17
C THR A 86 -11.03 -8.59 -8.87
N LEU A 87 -10.31 -8.96 -7.80
CA LEU A 87 -9.09 -8.29 -7.36
C LEU A 87 -7.90 -8.58 -8.28
N TYR A 88 -7.68 -9.85 -8.65
CA TYR A 88 -6.44 -10.28 -9.30
C TYR A 88 -6.54 -10.38 -10.82
N VAL A 89 -7.70 -10.76 -11.37
CA VAL A 89 -7.90 -10.91 -12.82
C VAL A 89 -8.42 -9.60 -13.41
N TYR A 90 -9.48 -9.04 -12.83
CA TYR A 90 -10.05 -7.77 -13.30
C TYR A 90 -9.33 -6.54 -12.73
N GLY A 91 -8.36 -6.71 -11.83
CA GLY A 91 -7.60 -5.61 -11.24
C GLY A 91 -8.49 -4.53 -10.61
N THR A 92 -9.71 -4.88 -10.19
CA THR A 92 -10.72 -3.92 -9.76
C THR A 92 -10.76 -3.91 -8.23
N PRO A 93 -10.44 -2.78 -7.58
CA PRO A 93 -10.63 -2.63 -6.14
C PRO A 93 -12.03 -3.03 -5.70
N LEU A 94 -12.12 -3.66 -4.53
CA LEU A 94 -13.38 -4.16 -3.98
C LEU A 94 -13.50 -3.75 -2.51
N ILE A 95 -14.66 -3.21 -2.14
CA ILE A 95 -15.03 -2.92 -0.75
C ILE A 95 -16.37 -3.55 -0.42
N VAL A 96 -16.51 -4.07 0.80
CA VAL A 96 -17.79 -4.47 1.38
C VAL A 96 -18.22 -3.38 2.37
N ALA A 97 -19.40 -2.82 2.15
CA ALA A 97 -20.04 -1.85 3.02
C ALA A 97 -21.29 -2.51 3.63
N GLU A 98 -21.16 -2.99 4.86
CA GLU A 98 -22.14 -3.90 5.47
C GLU A 98 -23.49 -3.25 5.81
N SER A 99 -23.56 -1.91 5.82
CA SER A 99 -24.77 -1.14 6.14
C SER A 99 -24.85 0.16 5.34
N ASP A 100 -26.04 0.78 5.33
CA ASP A 100 -26.25 2.10 4.72
C ASP A 100 -25.33 3.17 5.33
N LEU A 101 -25.10 3.11 6.65
CA LEU A 101 -24.19 4.03 7.32
C LEU A 101 -22.74 3.85 6.86
N ALA A 102 -22.30 2.61 6.67
CA ALA A 102 -20.97 2.29 6.15
C ALA A 102 -20.84 2.77 4.69
N PHE A 103 -21.86 2.52 3.85
CA PHE A 103 -21.86 2.94 2.45
C PHE A 103 -21.88 4.47 2.30
N ALA A 104 -22.71 5.17 3.08
CA ALA A 104 -22.73 6.63 3.11
C ALA A 104 -21.39 7.21 3.58
N SER A 105 -20.78 6.60 4.59
CA SER A 105 -19.45 6.99 5.08
C SER A 105 -18.38 6.77 4.03
N PHE A 106 -18.42 5.64 3.31
CA PHE A 106 -17.53 5.35 2.20
C PHE A 106 -17.62 6.41 1.10
N LEU A 107 -18.83 6.75 0.64
CA LEU A 107 -19.02 7.77 -0.39
C LEU A 107 -18.50 9.14 0.07
N ARG A 108 -18.85 9.56 1.28
CA ARG A 108 -18.39 10.83 1.86
C ARG A 108 -16.86 10.92 1.91
N ILE A 109 -16.21 9.87 2.42
CA ILE A 109 -14.74 9.83 2.52
C ILE A 109 -14.10 9.76 1.13
N MET A 110 -14.68 9.02 0.19
CA MET A 110 -14.20 8.97 -1.19
C MET A 110 -14.17 10.36 -1.81
N VAL A 111 -15.29 11.09 -1.76
CA VAL A 111 -15.39 12.46 -2.28
C VAL A 111 -14.31 13.35 -1.66
N GLN A 112 -14.22 13.36 -0.32
CA GLN A 112 -13.22 14.17 0.39
C GLN A 112 -11.77 13.83 0.00
N ARG A 113 -11.48 12.54 -0.24
CA ARG A 113 -10.14 12.08 -0.63
C ARG A 113 -9.81 12.46 -2.08
N GLU A 114 -10.77 12.37 -3.00
CA GLU A 114 -10.62 12.80 -4.38
C GLU A 114 -10.43 14.33 -4.46
N GLU A 115 -11.23 15.12 -3.74
CA GLU A 115 -11.09 16.58 -3.67
C GLU A 115 -9.72 17.03 -3.14
N ARG A 116 -9.18 16.31 -2.15
CA ARG A 116 -7.88 16.62 -1.52
C ARG A 116 -6.69 15.96 -2.21
N ASN A 117 -6.89 15.27 -3.34
CA ASN A 117 -5.88 14.47 -4.02
C ASN A 117 -5.14 13.50 -3.08
N ALA A 118 -5.82 13.01 -2.04
CA ALA A 118 -5.22 12.15 -1.02
C ALA A 118 -4.90 10.74 -1.53
N ASN A 119 -5.45 10.36 -2.68
CA ASN A 119 -5.26 9.06 -3.33
C ASN A 119 -4.08 9.02 -4.31
N GLU A 120 -3.38 10.14 -4.55
CA GLU A 120 -2.12 10.16 -5.34
C GLU A 120 -0.87 10.10 -4.48
N LYS A 121 -1.03 10.18 -3.16
CA LYS A 121 0.10 10.25 -2.26
C LYS A 121 0.84 8.92 -2.29
N LEU A 122 2.15 8.98 -2.52
CA LEU A 122 3.02 7.87 -2.19
C LEU A 122 2.99 7.65 -0.66
N PRO A 123 3.11 6.40 -0.19
CA PRO A 123 3.24 6.13 1.23
C PRO A 123 4.38 6.98 1.81
N PRO A 124 4.17 7.67 2.94
CA PRO A 124 5.26 8.42 3.55
C PRO A 124 6.38 7.45 3.92
N SER A 125 7.61 7.80 3.58
CA SER A 125 8.75 7.03 4.05
C SER A 125 8.80 7.11 5.57
N ARG A 126 8.49 6.00 6.24
CA ARG A 126 8.58 5.86 7.70
C ARG A 126 10.05 5.67 8.09
N TRP A 127 10.89 6.67 7.81
CA TRP A 127 12.28 6.67 8.30
C TRP A 127 12.23 6.74 9.83
N TYR A 128 12.79 5.74 10.51
CA TYR A 128 13.07 5.87 11.93
C TYR A 128 14.23 6.86 12.10
N ARG A 129 13.91 8.16 12.18
CA ARG A 129 14.86 9.17 12.63
C ARG A 129 14.84 9.16 14.16
N LYS A 130 15.89 8.62 14.77
CA LYS A 130 16.16 8.89 16.19
C LYS A 130 16.27 10.41 16.34
N ASN A 131 15.43 11.01 17.18
CA ASN A 131 15.51 12.45 17.47
C ASN A 131 16.84 12.70 18.18
N VAL A 132 17.79 13.28 17.46
CA VAL A 132 19.12 13.60 18.00
C VAL A 132 19.18 15.09 18.32
N PRO A 133 19.48 15.49 19.58
CA PRO A 133 19.64 16.89 19.94
C PRO A 133 20.69 17.57 19.06
N LEU A 134 20.39 18.78 18.59
CA LEU A 134 21.34 19.58 17.81
C LEU A 134 22.64 19.86 18.57
N GLU A 135 22.61 19.83 19.91
CA GLU A 135 23.75 20.15 20.77
C GLU A 135 24.72 19.00 21.02
N LEU A 136 24.59 17.86 20.34
CA LEU A 136 25.55 16.77 20.51
C LEU A 136 26.99 17.21 20.22
N PRO A 137 27.98 16.78 21.02
CA PRO A 137 29.39 16.92 20.70
C PRO A 137 29.71 16.39 19.30
N VAL A 138 30.66 17.02 18.60
CA VAL A 138 31.02 16.66 17.21
C VAL A 138 31.35 15.16 17.06
N LYS A 139 31.96 14.54 18.08
CA LYS A 139 32.28 13.10 18.10
C LYS A 139 31.00 12.25 18.05
N ASP A 140 29.99 12.61 18.83
CA ASP A 140 28.72 11.87 18.87
C ASP A 140 27.89 12.10 17.61
N ARG A 141 28.00 13.28 16.98
CA ARG A 141 27.42 13.51 15.65
C ARG A 141 28.03 12.62 14.57
N LYS A 142 29.35 12.45 14.56
CA LYS A 142 30.02 11.57 13.58
C LYS A 142 29.61 10.11 13.76
N VAL A 143 29.51 9.66 15.01
CA VAL A 143 29.05 8.31 15.34
C VAL A 143 27.60 8.12 14.88
N TYR A 144 26.72 9.09 15.14
CA TYR A 144 25.32 9.03 14.71
C TYR A 144 25.13 8.91 13.19
N VAL A 145 25.91 9.68 12.41
CA VAL A 145 25.85 9.61 10.94
C VAL A 145 26.23 8.20 10.45
N LEU A 146 27.28 7.61 11.03
CA LEU A 146 27.72 6.27 10.64
C LEU A 146 26.80 5.16 11.15
N ASP A 147 26.22 5.30 12.35
CA ASP A 147 25.22 4.38 12.92
C ASP A 147 23.90 4.40 12.13
N SER A 148 23.68 5.43 11.30
CA SER A 148 22.54 5.49 10.39
C SER A 148 22.72 4.65 9.12
N ILE A 149 23.94 4.14 8.86
CA ILE A 149 24.18 3.19 7.78
C ILE A 149 23.60 1.83 8.18
N PRO A 150 22.75 1.18 7.36
CA PRO A 150 22.18 -0.11 7.72
C PRO A 150 23.28 -1.12 8.09
N LEU A 151 23.05 -1.94 9.12
CA LEU A 151 24.02 -2.94 9.64
C LEU A 151 25.31 -2.37 10.28
N VAL A 152 25.46 -1.05 10.37
CA VAL A 152 26.52 -0.38 11.12
C VAL A 152 25.90 0.15 12.42
N GLY A 153 26.32 -0.44 13.54
CA GLY A 153 25.90 0.02 14.87
C GLY A 153 26.89 1.02 15.46
N GLU A 154 26.52 1.66 16.58
CA GLU A 154 27.36 2.62 17.32
C GLU A 154 28.80 2.13 17.56
N SER A 155 28.97 0.87 17.98
CA SER A 155 30.30 0.29 18.23
C SER A 155 31.16 0.25 16.96
N GLN A 156 30.55 -0.09 15.82
CA GLN A 156 31.22 -0.15 14.52
C GLN A 156 31.54 1.25 14.00
N ALA A 157 30.62 2.20 14.19
CA ALA A 157 30.84 3.60 13.88
C ALA A 157 32.04 4.19 14.65
N ARG A 158 32.18 3.84 15.94
CA ARG A 158 33.33 4.26 16.76
C ARG A 158 34.64 3.66 16.24
N ILE A 159 34.68 2.35 15.95
CA ILE A 159 35.87 1.67 15.43
C ILE A 159 36.28 2.24 14.06
N LEU A 160 35.31 2.52 13.18
CA LEU A 160 35.55 3.17 11.89
C LEU A 160 36.19 4.56 12.08
N LEU A 161 35.69 5.36 13.01
CA LEU A 161 36.25 6.67 13.31
C LEU A 161 37.62 6.60 13.98
N GLU A 162 37.89 5.58 14.80
CA GLU A 162 39.22 5.35 15.36
C GLU A 162 40.23 4.96 14.28
N ARG A 163 39.82 4.14 13.31
CA ARG A 163 40.67 3.69 12.20
C ARG A 163 40.97 4.81 11.20
N PHE A 164 39.94 5.54 10.77
CA PHE A 164 40.04 6.47 9.65
C PHE A 164 40.03 7.95 10.07
N GLY A 165 39.63 8.27 11.29
CA GLY A 165 39.63 9.63 11.88
C GLY A 165 38.45 10.52 11.46
N THR A 166 38.05 10.49 10.18
CA THR A 166 36.96 11.33 9.66
C THR A 166 36.02 10.54 8.76
N ILE A 167 34.76 10.99 8.67
CA ILE A 167 33.77 10.41 7.74
C ILE A 167 34.25 10.53 6.30
N GLU A 168 34.90 11.64 5.94
CA GLU A 168 35.49 11.81 4.60
C GLU A 168 36.51 10.72 4.28
N LYS A 169 37.39 10.36 5.22
CA LYS A 169 38.37 9.29 5.02
C LYS A 169 37.70 7.91 4.94
N ILE A 170 36.62 7.69 5.69
CA ILE A 170 35.81 6.47 5.57
C ILE A 170 35.15 6.40 4.19
N ALA A 171 34.60 7.52 3.71
CA ALA A 171 33.94 7.61 2.42
C ALA A 171 34.89 7.38 1.24
N LYS A 172 36.19 7.70 1.39
CA LYS A 172 37.24 7.48 0.39
C LYS A 172 37.90 6.09 0.47
N ALA A 173 37.61 5.30 1.51
CA ALA A 173 38.25 4.01 1.72
C ALA A 173 37.77 2.96 0.71
N THR A 174 38.65 2.05 0.29
CA THR A 174 38.25 0.94 -0.59
C THR A 174 37.45 -0.12 0.17
N LYS A 175 36.74 -1.00 -0.56
CA LYS A 175 36.02 -2.14 0.05
C LYS A 175 36.96 -3.00 0.91
N GLU A 176 38.18 -3.24 0.45
CA GLU A 176 39.19 -4.05 1.13
C GLU A 176 39.69 -3.37 2.41
N GLU A 177 39.87 -2.04 2.38
CA GLU A 177 40.27 -1.26 3.56
C GLU A 177 39.17 -1.25 4.63
N LEU A 178 37.91 -1.10 4.22
CA LEU A 178 36.75 -1.19 5.11
C LEU A 178 36.61 -2.58 5.73
N GLN A 179 36.86 -3.64 4.96
CA GLN A 179 36.77 -5.02 5.43
C GLN A 179 37.85 -5.39 6.48
N ARG A 180 38.97 -4.66 6.52
CA ARG A 180 40.00 -4.83 7.56
C ARG A 180 39.60 -4.28 8.92
N VAL A 181 38.48 -3.55 9.00
CA VAL A 181 37.98 -3.00 10.26
C VAL A 181 37.30 -4.11 11.08
N PRO A 182 37.67 -4.31 12.35
CA PRO A 182 37.03 -5.32 13.20
C PRO A 182 35.51 -5.14 13.24
N GLY A 183 34.77 -6.21 12.91
CA GLY A 183 33.30 -6.21 12.88
C GLY A 183 32.65 -5.73 11.58
N ILE A 184 33.46 -5.32 10.59
CA ILE A 184 33.05 -4.98 9.22
C ILE A 184 33.44 -6.12 8.27
N GLY A 185 32.53 -7.08 8.06
CA GLY A 185 32.70 -8.13 7.05
C GLY A 185 32.41 -7.64 5.62
N ALA A 186 32.65 -8.49 4.61
CA ALA A 186 32.49 -8.15 3.19
C ALA A 186 31.14 -7.47 2.86
N LYS A 187 30.02 -8.03 3.37
CA LYS A 187 28.67 -7.45 3.16
C LYS A 187 28.53 -6.04 3.71
N LYS A 188 29.11 -5.75 4.89
CA LYS A 188 29.07 -4.42 5.49
C LYS A 188 30.00 -3.46 4.76
N ALA A 189 31.20 -3.92 4.38
CA ALA A 189 32.16 -3.13 3.61
C ALA A 189 31.58 -2.71 2.25
N GLU A 190 30.93 -3.64 1.53
CA GLU A 190 30.25 -3.35 0.28
C GLU A 190 29.10 -2.36 0.45
N LEU A 191 28.28 -2.53 1.49
CA LEU A 191 27.19 -1.62 1.80
C LEU A 191 27.69 -0.21 2.14
N ILE A 192 28.72 -0.10 2.99
CA ILE A 192 29.32 1.19 3.35
C ILE A 192 29.90 1.86 2.10
N TYR A 193 30.66 1.12 1.29
CA TYR A 193 31.26 1.64 0.07
C TYR A 193 30.22 2.16 -0.91
N GLY A 194 29.14 1.40 -1.16
CA GLY A 194 28.06 1.76 -2.08
C GLY A 194 27.11 2.85 -1.57
N ILE A 195 27.25 3.31 -0.32
CA ILE A 195 26.54 4.52 0.15
C ILE A 195 27.30 5.79 -0.24
N PHE A 196 28.62 5.72 -0.33
CA PHE A 196 29.48 6.87 -0.63
C PHE A 196 29.86 7.01 -2.10
N HIS A 197 29.60 5.98 -2.93
CA HIS A 197 29.90 5.90 -4.36
C HIS A 197 28.71 5.38 -5.14
#